data_AF-A0A117M6M3-F1
#
_entry.id   AF-A0A117M6M3-F1
#
_cell.length_a   1.000
_cell.length_b   1.000
_cell.length_c   1.000
_cell.angle_alpha   90.00
_cell.angle_beta   90.00
_cell.angle_gamma   90.00
#
_symmetry.space_group_name_H-M   'P 1'
#
loop_
_entity.id
_entity.type
_entity.pdbx_description
1 polymer ?
#
loop_
_entity_poly.entity_id
_entity_poly.type
_entity_poly.pdbx_seq_one_letter_code
_entity_poly.pdbx_strand_id
1 'polypeptide(L)'
;EAVLSLIGDSGMVDPVSENEVGVFTNSTLQELYDELVERGSKSLLDAVKVGLLIEEIDIKDLEDLLEGDIDSRTATVYENLLRGSENHLRAFLRQYERLAGSYTPEVLDSERFDEIASGR
;
A
#
# COMPACT_ATOMS: atom_id res chain seq x y z
N GLU A 1 2.06 -9.17 -11.62
CA GLU A 1 2.75 -10.48 -11.64
C GLU A 1 2.57 -11.34 -10.37
N ALA A 2 3.08 -10.96 -9.19
CA ALA A 2 3.08 -11.86 -8.02
C ALA A 2 1.67 -12.29 -7.56
N VAL A 3 0.76 -11.33 -7.31
CA VAL A 3 -0.63 -11.61 -6.93
C VAL A 3 -1.42 -12.27 -8.06
N LEU A 4 -1.20 -11.84 -9.31
CA LEU A 4 -1.83 -12.44 -10.50
C LEU A 4 -1.48 -13.92 -10.65
N SER A 5 -0.23 -14.32 -10.34
CA SER A 5 0.15 -15.72 -10.31
C SER A 5 -0.64 -16.53 -9.29
N LEU A 6 -0.89 -15.99 -8.09
CA LEU A 6 -1.71 -16.67 -7.09
C LEU A 6 -3.15 -16.83 -7.58
N ILE A 7 -3.74 -15.77 -8.15
CA ILE A 7 -5.10 -15.79 -8.71
C ILE A 7 -5.25 -16.91 -9.74
N GLY A 8 -4.30 -17.00 -10.68
CA GLY A 8 -4.31 -18.03 -11.73
C GLY A 8 -4.21 -19.45 -11.17
N ASP A 9 -3.36 -19.66 -10.17
CA ASP A 9 -3.16 -20.98 -9.56
C ASP A 9 -4.33 -21.43 -8.69
N SER A 10 -5.06 -20.49 -8.09
CA SER A 10 -6.29 -20.76 -7.33
C SER A 10 -7.53 -20.96 -8.22
N GLY A 11 -7.42 -20.73 -9.54
CA GLY A 11 -8.56 -20.76 -10.46
C GLY A 11 -9.55 -19.62 -10.23
N MET A 12 -9.14 -18.56 -9.55
CA MET A 12 -9.96 -17.37 -9.31
C MET A 12 -10.02 -16.50 -10.57
N VAL A 13 -11.09 -15.71 -10.70
CA VAL A 13 -11.21 -14.72 -11.77
C VAL A 13 -10.39 -13.50 -11.39
N ASP A 14 -9.53 -13.05 -12.30
CA ASP A 14 -8.78 -11.80 -12.15
C ASP A 14 -9.74 -10.60 -12.07
N PRO A 15 -9.75 -9.84 -10.94
CA PRO A 15 -10.65 -8.71 -10.77
C PRO A 15 -10.24 -7.45 -11.55
N VAL A 16 -9.02 -7.43 -12.13
CA VAL A 16 -8.47 -6.29 -12.89
C VAL A 16 -8.59 -6.53 -14.39
N SER A 17 -8.22 -7.70 -14.92
CA SER A 17 -8.33 -8.05 -16.34
C SER A 17 -7.87 -6.92 -17.28
N GLU A 18 -8.76 -6.37 -18.13
CA GLU A 18 -8.45 -5.26 -19.05
C GLU A 18 -8.89 -3.87 -18.52
N ASN A 19 -9.02 -3.70 -17.20
CA ASN A 19 -9.38 -2.41 -16.61
C ASN A 19 -8.36 -1.33 -16.99
N GLU A 20 -8.88 -0.15 -17.35
CA GLU A 20 -8.06 1.04 -17.56
C GLU A 20 -7.48 1.55 -16.22
N VAL A 21 -6.46 2.41 -16.29
CA VAL A 21 -5.91 3.07 -15.09
C VAL A 21 -7.02 3.84 -14.38
N GLY A 22 -7.16 3.60 -13.08
CA GLY A 22 -8.17 4.25 -12.24
C GLY A 22 -9.54 3.57 -12.27
N VAL A 23 -9.67 2.40 -12.90
CA VAL A 23 -10.92 1.61 -12.92
C VAL A 23 -10.78 0.37 -12.04
N PHE A 24 -11.62 0.29 -11.00
CA PHE A 24 -11.67 -0.83 -10.08
C PHE A 24 -13.08 -1.41 -9.98
N THR A 25 -13.18 -2.75 -10.07
CA THR A 25 -14.46 -3.46 -9.89
C THR A 25 -14.96 -3.38 -8.44
N ASN A 26 -14.04 -3.28 -7.48
CA ASN A 26 -14.34 -3.09 -6.07
C ASN A 26 -14.66 -1.61 -5.80
N SER A 27 -15.87 -1.30 -5.34
CA SER A 27 -16.32 0.08 -5.10
C SER A 27 -15.49 0.81 -4.04
N THR A 28 -15.00 0.10 -3.00
CA THR A 28 -14.13 0.69 -1.99
C THR A 28 -12.80 1.13 -2.59
N LEU A 29 -12.22 0.32 -3.48
CA LEU A 29 -10.99 0.70 -4.18
C LEU A 29 -11.21 1.83 -5.19
N GLN A 30 -12.38 1.87 -5.85
CA GLN A 30 -12.73 2.97 -6.74
C GLN A 30 -12.86 4.29 -5.98
N GLU A 31 -13.58 4.30 -4.86
CA GLU A 31 -13.75 5.48 -4.00
C GLU A 31 -12.41 5.94 -3.44
N LEU A 32 -11.56 5.01 -2.99
CA LEU A 32 -10.23 5.32 -2.49
C LEU A 32 -9.35 5.92 -3.60
N TYR A 33 -9.40 5.39 -4.82
CA TYR A 33 -8.67 5.96 -5.95
C TYR A 33 -9.09 7.41 -6.23
N ASP A 34 -10.40 7.64 -6.35
CA ASP A 34 -10.95 8.97 -6.67
C ASP A 34 -10.54 10.01 -5.60
N GLU A 35 -10.66 9.64 -4.31
CA GLU A 35 -10.27 10.49 -3.18
C GLU A 35 -8.77 10.79 -3.19
N LEU A 36 -7.93 9.77 -3.34
CA LEU A 36 -6.48 9.92 -3.26
C LEU A 36 -5.92 10.70 -4.46
N VAL A 37 -6.50 10.54 -5.65
CA VAL A 37 -6.14 11.35 -6.82
C VAL A 37 -6.54 12.81 -6.62
N GLU A 38 -7.74 13.09 -6.11
CA GLU A 38 -8.17 14.46 -5.80
C GLU A 38 -7.24 15.10 -4.76
N ARG A 39 -6.90 14.37 -3.69
CA ARG A 39 -5.98 14.84 -2.63
C ARG A 39 -4.59 15.10 -3.20
N GLY A 40 -4.01 14.14 -3.92
CA GLY A 40 -2.65 14.20 -4.44
C GLY A 40 -2.45 15.25 -5.54
N SER A 41 -3.52 15.60 -6.26
CA SER A 41 -3.47 16.61 -7.33
C SER A 41 -3.31 18.04 -6.84
N LYS A 42 -3.43 18.29 -5.53
CA LYS A 42 -3.37 19.64 -4.95
C LYS A 42 -1.96 20.22 -4.95
N SER A 43 -0.94 19.42 -4.66
CA SER A 43 0.46 19.85 -4.66
C SER A 43 1.42 18.68 -4.64
N LEU A 44 2.71 18.93 -4.88
CA LEU A 44 3.75 17.91 -4.71
C LEU A 44 3.77 17.35 -3.28
N LEU A 45 3.56 18.20 -2.27
CA LEU A 45 3.53 17.76 -0.88
C LEU A 45 2.33 16.84 -0.63
N ASP A 46 1.15 17.18 -1.17
CA ASP A 46 -0.06 16.36 -1.04
C ASP A 46 0.08 15.03 -1.79
N ALA A 47 0.73 15.01 -2.96
CA ALA A 47 1.04 13.78 -3.69
C ALA A 47 1.97 12.86 -2.88
N VAL A 48 3.00 13.42 -2.23
CA VAL A 48 3.90 12.64 -1.35
C VAL A 48 3.16 12.12 -0.12
N LYS A 49 2.24 12.90 0.47
CA LYS A 49 1.37 12.43 1.56
C LYS A 49 0.47 11.28 1.13
N VAL A 50 -0.12 11.37 -0.07
CA VAL A 50 -0.92 10.27 -0.62
C VAL A 50 -0.07 9.02 -0.82
N GLY A 51 1.17 9.16 -1.28
CA GLY A 51 2.12 8.04 -1.35
C GLY A 51 2.36 7.39 0.02
N LEU A 52 2.60 8.19 1.07
CA LEU A 52 2.72 7.67 2.44
C LEU A 52 1.46 6.91 2.88
N LEU A 53 0.27 7.52 2.70
CA LEU A 53 -0.99 6.93 3.12
C LEU A 53 -1.28 5.59 2.42
N ILE A 54 -0.99 5.48 1.12
CA ILE A 54 -1.15 4.22 0.38
C ILE A 54 -0.30 3.12 1.00
N GLU A 55 0.98 3.40 1.29
CA GLU A 55 1.87 2.38 1.85
C GLU A 55 1.48 2.01 3.29
N GLU A 56 0.98 2.97 4.10
CA GLU A 56 0.44 2.66 5.42
C GLU A 56 -0.79 1.72 5.36
N ILE A 57 -1.71 1.97 4.42
CA ILE A 57 -2.87 1.09 4.18
C ILE A 57 -2.41 -0.30 3.74
N ASP A 58 -1.49 -0.38 2.77
CA ASP A 58 -1.00 -1.65 2.23
C ASP A 58 -0.26 -2.47 3.29
N ILE A 59 0.57 -1.83 4.12
CA ILE A 59 1.23 -2.48 5.26
C ILE A 59 0.19 -3.03 6.24
N LYS A 60 -0.79 -2.22 6.62
CA LYS A 60 -1.81 -2.63 7.59
C LYS A 60 -2.63 -3.80 7.08
N ASP A 61 -3.09 -3.73 5.84
CA ASP A 61 -3.89 -4.80 5.21
C ASP A 61 -3.07 -6.08 5.04
N LEU A 62 -1.80 -5.99 4.65
CA LEU A 62 -0.92 -7.16 4.51
C LEU A 62 -0.62 -7.82 5.86
N GLU A 63 -0.40 -7.04 6.92
CA GLU A 63 -0.24 -7.56 8.28
C GLU A 63 -1.50 -8.28 8.75
N ASP A 64 -2.68 -7.67 8.56
CA ASP A 64 -3.96 -8.28 8.91
C ASP A 64 -4.22 -9.58 8.11
N LEU A 65 -3.82 -9.62 6.83
CA LEU A 65 -3.92 -10.82 5.98
C LEU A 65 -2.95 -11.92 6.42
N LEU A 66 -1.74 -11.57 6.86
CA LEU A 66 -0.72 -12.52 7.36
C LEU A 66 -1.11 -13.15 8.70
N GLU A 67 -1.99 -12.54 9.48
CA GLU A 67 -2.58 -13.13 10.68
C GLU A 67 -3.65 -14.20 10.38
N GLY A 68 -4.15 -14.25 9.14
CA GLY A 68 -5.17 -15.18 8.69
C GLY A 68 -4.67 -16.61 8.41
N ASP A 69 -5.61 -17.52 8.15
CA ASP A 69 -5.31 -18.87 7.69
C ASP A 69 -5.06 -18.85 6.17
N ILE A 70 -3.79 -18.71 5.79
CA ILE A 70 -3.32 -18.68 4.40
C ILE A 70 -2.26 -19.75 4.16
N ASP A 71 -2.18 -20.24 2.92
CA ASP A 71 -1.15 -21.22 2.56
C ASP A 71 0.24 -20.58 2.51
N SER A 72 1.28 -21.41 2.63
CA SER A 72 2.68 -20.95 2.72
C SER A 72 3.15 -20.18 1.49
N ARG A 73 2.59 -20.45 0.31
CA ARG A 73 2.94 -19.73 -0.91
C ARG A 73 2.33 -18.33 -0.91
N THR A 74 1.06 -18.21 -0.52
CA THR A 74 0.40 -16.92 -0.35
C THR A 74 1.11 -16.08 0.72
N ALA A 75 1.45 -16.68 1.87
CA ALA A 75 2.22 -16.01 2.91
C ALA A 75 3.56 -15.47 2.39
N THR A 76 4.31 -16.27 1.62
CA THR A 76 5.58 -15.84 1.03
C THR A 76 5.40 -14.63 0.10
N VAL A 77 4.31 -14.57 -0.67
CA VAL A 77 4.02 -13.42 -1.54
C VAL A 77 3.71 -12.18 -0.70
N TYR A 78 2.85 -12.31 0.31
CA TYR A 78 2.46 -11.18 1.18
C TYR A 78 3.64 -10.64 1.99
N GLU A 79 4.51 -11.48 2.54
CA GLU A 79 5.74 -11.04 3.22
C GLU A 79 6.67 -10.26 2.28
N ASN A 80 6.76 -10.68 1.01
CA ASN A 80 7.57 -9.98 0.02
C ASN A 80 6.97 -8.62 -0.38
N LEU A 81 5.64 -8.54 -0.48
CA LEU A 81 4.92 -7.29 -0.71
C LEU A 81 5.10 -6.36 0.48
N LEU A 82 4.89 -6.84 1.71
CA LEU A 82 5.03 -6.06 2.94
C LEU A 82 6.41 -5.41 3.03
N ARG A 83 7.48 -6.18 2.77
CA ARG A 83 8.84 -5.63 2.71
C ARG A 83 9.00 -4.58 1.60
N GLY A 84 8.32 -4.75 0.46
CA GLY A 84 8.28 -3.75 -0.61
C GLY A 84 7.63 -2.45 -0.14
N SER A 85 6.46 -2.54 0.47
CA SER A 85 5.67 -1.42 0.96
C SER A 85 6.38 -0.67 2.09
N GLU A 86 7.06 -1.38 3.00
CA GLU A 86 7.96 -0.76 3.98
C GLU A 86 9.10 0.06 3.32
N ASN A 87 9.69 -0.44 2.23
CA ASN A 87 10.73 0.30 1.50
C ASN A 87 10.16 1.56 0.81
N HIS A 88 8.95 1.45 0.25
CA HIS A 88 8.26 2.58 -0.37
C HIS A 88 7.86 3.63 0.67
N LEU A 89 7.33 3.23 1.83
CA LEU A 89 7.00 4.12 2.94
C LEU A 89 8.24 4.92 3.35
N ARG A 90 9.39 4.25 3.57
CA ARG A 90 10.66 4.95 3.84
C ARG A 90 11.07 5.90 2.70
N ALA A 91 10.82 5.54 1.45
CA ALA A 91 11.15 6.39 0.31
C ALA A 91 10.29 7.66 0.26
N PHE A 92 8.98 7.54 0.43
CA PHE A 92 8.08 8.69 0.50
C PHE A 92 8.34 9.54 1.75
N LEU A 93 8.61 8.91 2.90
CA LEU A 93 8.96 9.62 4.14
C LEU A 93 10.18 10.52 3.93
N ARG A 94 11.25 10.02 3.32
CA ARG A 94 12.43 10.84 2.98
C ARG A 94 12.09 12.03 2.06
N GLN A 95 11.16 11.87 1.13
CA GLN A 95 10.71 12.99 0.30
C GLN A 95 9.89 14.00 1.11
N TYR A 96 9.01 13.50 1.97
CA TYR A 96 8.17 14.32 2.84
C TYR A 96 9.00 15.15 3.80
N GLU A 97 9.98 14.53 4.47
CA GLU A 97 10.87 15.19 5.42
C GLU A 97 11.68 16.32 4.80
N ARG A 98 12.11 16.13 3.56
CA ARG A 98 12.78 17.19 2.80
C ARG A 98 11.86 18.38 2.49
N LEU A 99 10.57 18.14 2.31
CA LEU A 99 9.60 19.15 1.91
C LEU A 99 8.94 19.86 3.10
N ALA A 100 8.66 19.14 4.19
CA ALA A 100 7.81 19.59 5.29
C ALA A 100 8.28 19.19 6.69
N GLY A 101 9.39 18.46 6.83
CA GLY A 101 9.86 17.96 8.12
C GLY A 101 9.09 16.72 8.58
N SER A 102 8.75 16.63 9.85
CA SER A 102 8.16 15.40 10.42
C SER A 102 6.79 15.07 9.85
N TYR A 103 6.57 13.79 9.57
CA TYR A 103 5.27 13.21 9.24
C TYR A 103 4.62 12.57 10.48
N THR A 104 3.30 12.45 10.50
CA THR A 104 2.54 11.72 11.51
C THR A 104 1.69 10.69 10.78
N PRO A 105 1.78 9.39 11.11
CA PRO A 105 1.01 8.35 10.42
C PRO A 105 -0.49 8.60 10.58
N GLU A 106 -1.24 8.24 9.55
CA GLU A 106 -2.70 8.36 9.48
C GLU A 106 -3.40 7.01 9.75
N VAL A 107 -2.73 5.89 9.46
CA VAL A 107 -3.29 4.53 9.56
C VAL A 107 -2.48 3.64 10.49
N LEU A 108 -1.16 3.62 10.36
CA LEU A 108 -0.31 2.85 11.28
C LEU A 108 -0.26 3.53 12.65
N ASP A 109 -0.15 2.74 13.71
CA ASP A 109 0.20 3.33 15.00
C ASP A 109 1.64 3.86 14.98
N SER A 110 1.95 4.79 15.89
CA SER A 110 3.25 5.45 15.88
C SER A 110 4.41 4.52 16.19
N GLU A 111 4.20 3.45 16.96
CA GLU A 111 5.26 2.50 17.29
C GLU A 111 5.64 1.70 16.04
N ARG A 112 4.64 1.13 15.35
CA ARG A 112 4.86 0.37 14.12
C ARG A 112 5.43 1.24 13.00
N PHE A 113 4.95 2.48 12.88
CA PHE A 113 5.51 3.43 11.92
C PHE A 113 6.99 3.71 12.20
N ASP A 114 7.36 3.97 13.46
CA ASP A 114 8.74 4.28 13.86
C ASP A 114 9.69 3.08 13.67
N GLU A 115 9.20 1.85 13.91
CA GLU A 115 9.94 0.63 13.60
C GLU A 115 10.30 0.55 12.11
N ILE A 116 9.34 0.80 11.23
CA ILE A 116 9.56 0.77 9.78
C ILE A 116 10.47 1.91 9.35
N ALA A 117 10.22 3.13 9.86
CA ALA A 117 10.97 4.32 9.50
C ALA A 117 12.46 4.24 9.91
N SER A 118 12.76 3.58 11.03
CA SER A 118 14.13 3.35 11.51
C SER A 118 14.81 2.12 10.91
N GLY A 119 14.05 1.30 10.17
CA GLY A 119 14.55 0.12 9.44
C GLY A 119 15.52 0.45 8.31
N ARG A 120 16.25 -0.57 7.84
CA ARG A 120 17.18 -0.46 6.71
C ARG A 120 16.51 -0.76 5.38
#